data_AF-A1ZSK4-F1
#
_entry.id   AF-A1ZSK4-F1
#
_cell.length_a   1.000
_cell.length_b   1.000
_cell.length_c   1.000
_cell.angle_alpha   90.00
_cell.angle_beta   90.00
_cell.angle_gamma   90.00
#
_symmetry.space_group_name_H-M   'P 1'
#
loop_
_entity.id
_entity.type
_entity.pdbx_description
1 polymer ?
#
loop_
_entity_poly.entity_id
_entity_poly.type
_entity_poly.pdbx_seq_one_letter_code
_entity_poly.pdbx_strand_id
1 'polypeptide(L)'
;MINTKYQFLPAFVLVALLGLIASCNRIDKDINPATSQGNTPAIATNDVAQAFPGSSVVIDLIKNDKITTSSNVSLLQGYLKRGSAKFIKQGMVLYTPNDSTGTDTLAYTVCPPGQPCDTAAVKITISADSITRPCFGAVPDIAQTTLGKSVEVFVLQNDRLCDSTASDTSNLKKVVEIVESPKNGSANVTVGGISLTYLPQSGFKGVDQLIYGVRNASTNNYLGYGVVTIFVGDSTVNPQDTTTHCVPKAMNDNYTISGDSLPANGKYVYLNVLSNDTLCNDSLNKIILNNGGLNTPPVFENNQLKVKLYPSDSTVILQYGLTKNGNTVSQATVSIRIQKPCQLQAVSDSAQVSNVPPSGQWMTIDVLANDHLCSVAASNISKNIVQQNTNAYFEGNNLKVFVDTSKQTFTVTYKITNTSNGQTSQTDLVIRRN
;
A
#
# COMPACT_ATOMS: atom_id res chain seq x y z
N MET A 1 -28.81 18.84 71.84
CA MET A 1 -28.77 17.58 71.04
C MET A 1 -29.09 17.93 69.60
N ILE A 2 -28.20 17.50 68.70
CA ILE A 2 -28.40 17.25 67.25
C ILE A 2 -28.47 18.45 66.27
N ASN A 3 -27.38 18.49 65.48
CA ASN A 3 -27.18 18.83 64.06
C ASN A 3 -27.54 20.22 63.49
N THR A 4 -26.48 21.02 63.45
CA THR A 4 -26.15 21.99 62.40
C THR A 4 -25.89 21.32 61.04
N LYS A 5 -26.35 21.94 59.95
CA LYS A 5 -25.58 22.14 58.71
C LYS A 5 -26.20 23.28 57.89
N TYR A 6 -25.62 24.47 58.07
CA TYR A 6 -25.71 25.59 57.13
C TYR A 6 -24.62 25.45 56.06
N GLN A 7 -24.97 25.98 54.89
CA GLN A 7 -24.17 26.17 53.67
C GLN A 7 -22.77 26.75 53.91
N PHE A 8 -21.81 26.47 53.01
CA PHE A 8 -20.90 27.47 52.44
C PHE A 8 -20.09 26.86 51.27
N LEU A 9 -20.09 27.54 50.12
CA LEU A 9 -19.13 27.41 49.02
C LEU A 9 -17.81 28.11 49.42
N PRO A 10 -16.63 27.62 48.95
CA PRO A 10 -15.72 28.47 48.15
C PRO A 10 -15.00 27.66 47.04
N ALA A 11 -14.93 28.10 45.78
CA ALA A 11 -14.01 29.09 45.16
C ALA A 11 -12.56 28.57 44.87
N PHE A 12 -12.27 28.47 43.56
CA PHE A 12 -10.99 28.60 42.82
C PHE A 12 -9.82 27.61 43.02
N VAL A 13 -9.38 26.96 41.93
CA VAL A 13 -8.03 27.15 41.31
C VAL A 13 -8.10 26.87 39.80
N LEU A 14 -7.61 27.83 39.00
CA LEU A 14 -7.31 27.73 37.57
C LEU A 14 -5.83 27.34 37.42
N VAL A 15 -5.51 26.25 36.71
CA VAL A 15 -4.19 26.04 36.08
C VAL A 15 -4.38 25.41 34.70
N ALA A 16 -3.72 26.00 33.73
CA ALA A 16 -3.78 25.71 32.30
C ALA A 16 -2.83 24.59 31.85
N LEU A 17 -3.05 24.18 30.59
CA LEU A 17 -2.05 23.81 29.57
C LEU A 17 -1.73 22.31 29.34
N LEU A 18 -1.99 21.91 28.08
CA LEU A 18 -1.37 20.86 27.26
C LEU A 18 -1.61 19.37 27.62
N GLY A 19 -2.46 18.74 26.80
CA GLY A 19 -2.62 17.29 26.70
C GLY A 19 -3.29 16.86 25.39
N LEU A 20 -2.93 17.48 24.26
CA LEU A 20 -3.21 16.94 22.93
C LEU A 20 -2.21 15.82 22.68
N ILE A 21 -2.55 14.56 22.95
CA ILE A 21 -2.14 13.36 22.19
C ILE A 21 -2.65 12.07 22.83
N ALA A 22 -2.97 11.11 21.95
CA ALA A 22 -3.23 9.69 22.22
C ALA A 22 -4.67 9.29 22.64
N SER A 23 -5.63 9.52 21.74
CA SER A 23 -6.57 8.44 21.39
C SER A 23 -5.76 7.33 20.68
N CYS A 24 -4.85 6.69 21.40
CA CYS A 24 -4.17 5.49 20.96
C CYS A 24 -5.24 4.42 20.79
N ASN A 25 -5.41 4.01 19.54
CA ASN A 25 -5.94 2.74 19.08
C ASN A 25 -5.73 1.61 20.13
N ARG A 26 -6.70 1.39 21.04
CA ARG A 26 -6.63 0.35 22.07
C ARG A 26 -7.16 -1.01 21.59
N ILE A 27 -7.56 -1.11 20.33
CA ILE A 27 -8.14 -2.34 19.77
C ILE A 27 -7.07 -3.43 19.58
N ASP A 28 -5.81 -3.09 19.28
CA ASP A 28 -4.71 -4.06 19.21
C ASP A 28 -4.44 -4.73 20.58
N LYS A 29 -4.79 -4.07 21.69
CA LYS A 29 -4.66 -4.62 23.04
C LYS A 29 -5.88 -5.39 23.53
N ASP A 30 -7.07 -5.05 23.05
CA ASP A 30 -8.33 -5.69 23.45
C ASP A 30 -8.66 -6.95 22.63
N ILE A 31 -8.18 -7.06 21.38
CA ILE A 31 -8.40 -8.24 20.51
C ILE A 31 -7.28 -9.27 20.65
N ASN A 32 -6.08 -8.87 21.08
CA ASN A 32 -5.03 -9.81 21.43
C ASN A 32 -4.33 -9.35 22.73
N PRO A 33 -4.86 -9.70 23.90
CA PRO A 33 -4.14 -9.52 25.15
C PRO A 33 -2.97 -10.52 25.14
N ALA A 34 -1.85 -10.13 24.54
CA ALA A 34 -0.60 -10.77 24.88
C ALA A 34 -0.44 -10.68 26.40
N THR A 35 -0.42 -11.86 27.05
CA THR A 35 -0.01 -12.19 28.43
C THR A 35 -1.11 -12.76 29.36
N SER A 36 -1.12 -14.11 29.51
CA SER A 36 -0.93 -14.82 30.80
C SER A 36 -1.58 -16.22 30.93
N GLN A 37 -1.86 -16.94 29.84
CA GLN A 37 -2.02 -18.41 29.93
C GLN A 37 -1.29 -19.14 28.79
N GLY A 38 -0.21 -19.84 29.17
CA GLY A 38 0.44 -20.98 28.51
C GLY A 38 0.63 -20.99 26.99
N ASN A 39 1.88 -20.78 26.54
CA ASN A 39 2.60 -21.45 25.44
C ASN A 39 1.87 -21.99 24.18
N THR A 40 0.68 -21.52 23.81
CA THR A 40 0.06 -21.86 22.53
C THR A 40 0.57 -20.89 21.46
N PRO A 41 1.10 -21.39 20.32
CA PRO A 41 1.44 -20.53 19.19
C PRO A 41 0.21 -19.72 18.74
N ALA A 42 0.36 -18.41 18.52
CA ALA A 42 -0.67 -17.62 17.87
C ALA A 42 -0.97 -18.22 16.48
N ILE A 43 -2.24 -18.49 16.22
CA ILE A 43 -2.71 -19.08 14.96
C ILE A 43 -3.42 -18.06 14.08
N ALA A 44 -3.99 -17.01 14.68
CA ALA A 44 -4.66 -15.91 13.98
C ALA A 44 -3.73 -14.68 13.91
N THR A 45 -3.63 -14.05 12.74
CA THR A 45 -2.75 -12.93 12.47
C THR A 45 -3.55 -11.79 11.88
N ASN A 46 -3.37 -10.57 12.42
CA ASN A 46 -4.10 -9.40 11.93
C ASN A 46 -3.90 -9.18 10.43
N ASP A 47 -5.00 -8.80 9.78
CA ASP A 47 -5.10 -8.57 8.34
C ASP A 47 -5.24 -7.08 8.02
N VAL A 48 -5.00 -6.77 6.75
CA VAL A 48 -5.30 -5.46 6.17
C VAL A 48 -6.07 -5.63 4.89
N ALA A 49 -7.12 -4.83 4.70
CA ALA A 49 -7.92 -4.81 3.49
C ALA A 49 -8.15 -3.38 3.01
N GLN A 50 -8.36 -3.24 1.70
CA GLN A 50 -8.78 -1.99 1.07
C GLN A 50 -10.18 -2.19 0.49
N ALA A 51 -11.06 -1.23 0.74
CA ALA A 51 -12.39 -1.18 0.16
C ALA A 51 -12.55 0.12 -0.63
N PHE A 52 -13.29 0.05 -1.73
CA PHE A 52 -13.64 1.21 -2.55
C PHE A 52 -15.08 1.63 -2.27
N PRO A 53 -15.37 2.94 -2.24
CA PRO A 53 -16.72 3.44 -1.96
C PRO A 53 -17.77 2.86 -2.91
N GLY A 54 -18.84 2.28 -2.35
CA GLY A 54 -19.93 1.71 -3.12
C GLY A 54 -19.68 0.32 -3.72
N SER A 55 -18.48 -0.26 -3.52
CA SER A 55 -18.13 -1.58 -4.04
C SER A 55 -17.79 -2.53 -2.90
N SER A 56 -18.35 -3.73 -2.93
CA SER A 56 -18.04 -4.77 -1.96
C SER A 56 -16.70 -5.44 -2.30
N VAL A 57 -15.95 -5.85 -1.29
CA VAL A 57 -14.67 -6.56 -1.42
C VAL A 57 -14.72 -7.88 -0.66
N VAL A 58 -14.02 -8.89 -1.17
CA VAL A 58 -13.86 -10.16 -0.48
C VAL A 58 -12.59 -10.12 0.35
N ILE A 59 -12.71 -10.48 1.63
CA ILE A 59 -11.61 -10.58 2.58
C ILE A 59 -11.47 -12.05 2.96
N ASP A 60 -10.29 -12.61 2.70
CA ASP A 60 -9.89 -13.92 3.16
C ASP A 60 -9.26 -13.76 4.55
N LEU A 61 -10.03 -14.11 5.59
CA LEU A 61 -9.65 -13.91 6.99
C LEU A 61 -8.54 -14.84 7.44
N ILE A 62 -8.24 -15.90 6.68
CA ILE A 62 -7.34 -16.97 7.12
C ILE A 62 -6.09 -17.07 6.24
N LYS A 63 -5.91 -16.13 5.30
CA LYS A 63 -4.84 -16.19 4.30
C LYS A 63 -3.44 -16.12 4.91
N ASN A 64 -3.27 -15.33 5.96
CA ASN A 64 -2.01 -15.13 6.70
C ASN A 64 -1.98 -15.90 8.04
N ASP A 65 -3.01 -16.69 8.32
CA ASP A 65 -3.16 -17.46 9.55
C ASP A 65 -2.42 -18.81 9.45
N LYS A 66 -2.06 -19.37 10.61
CA LYS A 66 -1.39 -20.68 10.71
C LYS A 66 -2.38 -21.80 10.99
N ILE A 67 -3.46 -21.85 10.22
CA ILE A 67 -4.52 -22.86 10.36
C ILE A 67 -4.16 -24.10 9.56
N THR A 68 -4.00 -25.24 10.26
CA THR A 68 -3.58 -26.52 9.66
C THR A 68 -4.71 -27.55 9.53
N THR A 69 -5.91 -27.22 10.03
CA THR A 69 -7.08 -28.11 10.06
C THR A 69 -8.35 -27.32 9.72
N SER A 70 -9.48 -28.00 9.52
CA SER A 70 -10.78 -27.34 9.36
C SER A 70 -11.20 -26.62 10.65
N SER A 71 -10.87 -25.35 10.76
CA SER A 71 -11.24 -24.48 11.88
C SER A 71 -12.58 -23.79 11.64
N ASN A 72 -13.35 -23.62 12.72
CA ASN A 72 -14.49 -22.71 12.70
C ASN A 72 -14.00 -21.26 12.82
N VAL A 73 -14.56 -20.39 12.00
CA VAL A 73 -14.29 -18.94 11.99
C VAL A 73 -15.60 -18.20 12.22
N SER A 74 -15.64 -17.30 13.19
CA SER A 74 -16.82 -16.49 13.52
C SER A 74 -16.48 -15.01 13.59
N LEU A 75 -17.41 -14.15 13.17
CA LEU A 75 -17.26 -12.71 13.28
C LEU A 75 -17.67 -12.21 14.67
N LEU A 76 -16.82 -11.38 15.27
CA LEU A 76 -17.13 -10.65 16.49
C LEU A 76 -17.96 -9.41 16.14
N GLN A 77 -19.15 -9.32 16.71
CA GLN A 77 -20.09 -8.25 16.43
C GLN A 77 -19.68 -6.93 17.10
N GLY A 78 -20.14 -5.81 16.54
CA GLY A 78 -19.98 -4.49 17.14
C GLY A 78 -18.67 -3.76 16.83
N TYR A 79 -17.71 -4.39 16.15
CA TYR A 79 -16.46 -3.74 15.72
C TYR A 79 -16.63 -2.93 14.43
N LEU A 80 -17.41 -3.45 13.49
CA LEU A 80 -17.74 -2.76 12.25
C LEU A 80 -18.58 -1.52 12.53
N LYS A 81 -18.11 -0.35 12.09
CA LYS A 81 -18.77 0.95 12.25
C LYS A 81 -19.12 1.63 10.92
N ARG A 82 -18.48 1.23 9.81
CA ARG A 82 -18.54 1.92 8.51
C ARG A 82 -18.93 1.00 7.36
N GLY A 83 -19.36 -0.22 7.67
CA GLY A 83 -19.81 -1.20 6.69
C GLY A 83 -20.48 -2.39 7.35
N SER A 84 -20.78 -3.39 6.52
CA SER A 84 -21.32 -4.68 6.93
C SER A 84 -20.46 -5.80 6.36
N ALA A 85 -20.44 -6.95 7.03
CA ALA A 85 -19.76 -8.14 6.54
C ALA A 85 -20.65 -9.37 6.67
N LYS A 86 -20.59 -10.25 5.66
CA LYS A 86 -21.25 -11.56 5.68
C LYS A 86 -20.28 -12.63 5.19
N PHE A 87 -20.35 -13.83 5.76
CA PHE A 87 -19.64 -14.97 5.21
C PHE A 87 -20.20 -15.33 3.83
N ILE A 88 -19.30 -15.58 2.88
CA ILE A 88 -19.61 -16.19 1.58
C ILE A 88 -19.18 -17.66 1.56
N LYS A 89 -18.13 -17.99 2.31
CA LYS A 89 -17.76 -19.35 2.70
C LYS A 89 -16.97 -19.27 4.02
N GLN A 90 -16.73 -20.41 4.66
CA GLN A 90 -15.95 -20.45 5.90
C GLN A 90 -14.59 -19.75 5.73
N GLY A 91 -14.32 -18.74 6.57
CA GLY A 91 -13.08 -17.95 6.51
C GLY A 91 -13.03 -16.85 5.44
N MET A 92 -14.03 -16.71 4.57
CA MET A 92 -14.12 -15.60 3.61
C MET A 92 -15.37 -14.77 3.81
N VAL A 93 -15.18 -13.46 3.87
CA VAL A 93 -16.26 -12.50 4.09
C VAL A 93 -16.38 -11.51 2.94
N LEU A 94 -17.61 -11.23 2.55
CA LEU A 94 -17.94 -10.09 1.70
C LEU A 94 -18.16 -8.89 2.61
N TYR A 95 -17.28 -7.90 2.51
CA TYR A 95 -17.40 -6.62 3.19
C TYR A 95 -17.99 -5.58 2.24
N THR A 96 -19.03 -4.89 2.68
CA THR A 96 -19.69 -3.80 1.96
C THR A 96 -19.54 -2.49 2.75
N PRO A 97 -18.77 -1.51 2.25
CA PRO A 97 -18.66 -0.21 2.92
C PRO A 97 -19.97 0.58 2.80
N ASN A 98 -20.39 1.21 3.89
CA ASN A 98 -21.47 2.19 3.93
C ASN A 98 -20.95 3.64 3.79
N ASP A 99 -19.71 3.87 4.23
CA ASP A 99 -19.06 5.18 4.13
C ASP A 99 -18.21 5.30 2.86
N SER A 100 -17.93 6.53 2.44
CA SER A 100 -17.05 6.82 1.31
C SER A 100 -15.57 6.93 1.67
N THR A 101 -15.25 7.10 2.96
CA THR A 101 -13.88 7.20 3.45
C THR A 101 -13.78 6.74 4.90
N GLY A 102 -12.56 6.38 5.32
CA GLY A 102 -12.21 6.14 6.71
C GLY A 102 -11.61 4.77 6.95
N THR A 103 -11.49 4.39 8.21
CA THR A 103 -11.03 3.06 8.62
C THR A 103 -12.14 2.36 9.37
N ASP A 104 -12.38 1.10 9.00
CA ASP A 104 -13.26 0.17 9.71
C ASP A 104 -12.44 -0.98 10.30
N THR A 105 -13.03 -1.72 11.23
CA THR A 105 -12.39 -2.87 11.88
C THR A 105 -13.35 -4.04 11.93
N LEU A 106 -12.95 -5.15 11.33
CA LEU A 106 -13.64 -6.43 11.44
C LEU A 106 -12.82 -7.31 12.37
N ALA A 107 -13.42 -7.81 13.44
CA ALA A 107 -12.77 -8.73 14.36
C ALA A 107 -13.33 -10.14 14.18
N TYR A 108 -12.49 -11.16 14.28
CA TYR A 108 -12.88 -12.54 14.10
C TYR A 108 -12.18 -13.47 15.10
N THR A 109 -12.79 -14.63 15.31
CA THR A 109 -12.28 -15.72 16.14
C THR A 109 -12.09 -16.96 15.29
N VAL A 110 -10.95 -17.62 15.45
CA VAL A 110 -10.61 -18.91 14.84
C VAL A 110 -10.56 -19.97 15.94
N CYS A 111 -11.32 -21.05 15.78
CA CYS A 111 -11.40 -22.16 16.73
C CYS A 111 -11.04 -23.49 16.03
N PRO A 112 -9.77 -23.94 16.09
CA PRO A 112 -9.39 -25.26 15.61
C PRO A 112 -9.91 -26.38 16.53
N PRO A 113 -10.25 -27.56 16.00
CA PRO A 113 -10.64 -28.70 16.81
C PRO A 113 -9.54 -29.10 17.81
N GLY A 114 -9.89 -29.20 19.10
CA GLY A 114 -8.98 -29.66 20.15
C GLY A 114 -7.89 -28.65 20.54
N GLN A 115 -7.96 -27.41 20.07
CA GLN A 115 -7.04 -26.32 20.43
C GLN A 115 -7.82 -25.10 20.95
N PRO A 116 -7.20 -24.21 21.74
CA PRO A 116 -7.81 -22.95 22.11
C PRO A 116 -8.16 -22.11 20.88
N CYS A 117 -9.24 -21.34 20.98
CA CYS A 117 -9.55 -20.33 19.97
C CYS A 117 -8.57 -19.16 20.07
N ASP A 118 -8.36 -18.48 18.94
CA ASP A 118 -7.54 -17.28 18.83
C ASP A 118 -8.34 -16.17 18.12
N THR A 119 -7.96 -14.93 18.33
CA THR A 119 -8.66 -13.75 17.80
C THR A 119 -7.72 -12.82 17.05
N ALA A 120 -8.22 -12.29 15.94
CA ALA A 120 -7.52 -11.31 15.13
C ALA A 120 -8.48 -10.27 14.55
N ALA A 121 -7.89 -9.24 13.94
CA ALA A 121 -8.64 -8.15 13.35
C ALA A 121 -8.15 -7.84 11.94
N VAL A 122 -9.09 -7.47 11.08
CA VAL A 122 -8.85 -6.86 9.78
C VAL A 122 -9.00 -5.35 9.93
N LYS A 123 -7.91 -4.62 9.65
CA LYS A 123 -7.98 -3.17 9.45
C LYS A 123 -8.42 -2.89 8.02
N ILE A 124 -9.63 -2.38 7.85
CA ILE A 124 -10.21 -2.08 6.53
C ILE A 124 -10.06 -0.58 6.27
N THR A 125 -9.32 -0.21 5.24
CA THR A 125 -9.24 1.19 4.80
C THR A 125 -10.25 1.39 3.67
N ILE A 126 -11.15 2.36 3.83
CA ILE A 126 -12.10 2.79 2.82
C ILE A 126 -11.55 4.07 2.21
N SER A 127 -11.19 4.00 0.94
CA SER A 127 -10.72 5.16 0.19
C SER A 127 -11.02 4.97 -1.28
N ALA A 128 -11.27 6.09 -1.96
CA ALA A 128 -11.26 6.13 -3.41
C ALA A 128 -9.86 5.85 -3.97
N ASP A 129 -8.81 6.15 -3.23
CA ASP A 129 -7.44 6.08 -3.74
C ASP A 129 -7.00 4.65 -4.03
N SER A 130 -6.51 4.44 -5.26
CA SER A 130 -5.66 3.31 -5.60
C SER A 130 -4.32 3.50 -4.89
N ILE A 131 -4.11 2.77 -3.79
CA ILE A 131 -2.93 2.92 -2.92
C ILE A 131 -1.64 2.73 -3.73
N THR A 132 -0.59 3.44 -3.34
CA THR A 132 0.82 3.24 -3.75
C THR A 132 1.42 1.87 -3.38
N ARG A 133 0.60 0.91 -2.94
CA ARG A 133 1.06 -0.44 -2.62
C ARG A 133 1.20 -1.22 -3.92
N PRO A 134 2.33 -1.91 -4.16
CA PRO A 134 2.49 -2.77 -5.33
C PRO A 134 1.44 -3.89 -5.37
N CYS A 135 0.86 -4.23 -4.22
CA CYS A 135 -0.09 -5.31 -4.01
C CYS A 135 -1.30 -4.82 -3.21
N PHE A 136 -2.51 -4.98 -3.75
CA PHE A 136 -3.75 -4.75 -3.01
C PHE A 136 -4.88 -5.74 -3.32
N GLY A 137 -4.61 -6.78 -4.12
CA GLY A 137 -5.54 -7.87 -4.39
C GLY A 137 -6.35 -7.66 -5.66
N ALA A 138 -7.45 -8.41 -5.75
CA ALA A 138 -8.44 -8.23 -6.80
C ALA A 138 -9.38 -7.07 -6.44
N VAL A 139 -9.74 -6.28 -7.45
CA VAL A 139 -10.51 -5.06 -7.33
C VAL A 139 -11.92 -5.33 -7.86
N PRO A 140 -12.97 -4.76 -7.25
CA PRO A 140 -14.32 -4.96 -7.76
C PRO A 140 -14.48 -4.48 -9.20
N ASP A 141 -15.16 -5.27 -10.01
CA ASP A 141 -15.49 -4.96 -11.40
C ASP A 141 -16.95 -4.56 -11.54
N ILE A 142 -17.21 -3.71 -12.55
CA ILE A 142 -18.56 -3.31 -12.92
C ILE A 142 -18.76 -3.52 -14.41
N ALA A 143 -19.86 -4.17 -14.74
CA ALA A 143 -20.30 -4.38 -16.12
C ALA A 143 -21.78 -4.04 -16.28
N GLN A 144 -22.18 -3.84 -17.51
CA GLN A 144 -23.53 -3.54 -17.94
C GLN A 144 -23.87 -4.30 -19.21
N THR A 145 -25.08 -4.82 -19.27
CA THR A 145 -25.66 -5.44 -20.45
C THR A 145 -27.15 -5.13 -20.58
N THR A 146 -27.72 -5.45 -21.75
CA THR A 146 -29.16 -5.41 -21.96
C THR A 146 -29.79 -6.78 -21.75
N LEU A 147 -31.12 -6.83 -21.60
CA LEU A 147 -31.88 -8.07 -21.45
C LEU A 147 -31.48 -9.12 -22.50
N GLY A 148 -31.22 -10.35 -22.04
CA GLY A 148 -30.89 -11.50 -22.86
C GLY A 148 -29.57 -11.43 -23.63
N LYS A 149 -28.75 -10.37 -23.46
CA LYS A 149 -27.45 -10.25 -24.13
C LYS A 149 -26.31 -10.60 -23.19
N SER A 150 -25.36 -11.37 -23.70
CA SER A 150 -24.12 -11.68 -23.00
C SER A 150 -23.18 -10.48 -22.96
N VAL A 151 -22.38 -10.38 -21.90
CA VAL A 151 -21.30 -9.40 -21.76
C VAL A 151 -20.02 -10.08 -21.29
N GLU A 152 -18.89 -9.67 -21.86
CA GLU A 152 -17.56 -10.07 -21.40
C GLU A 152 -17.01 -9.06 -20.38
N VAL A 153 -16.41 -9.55 -19.30
CA VAL A 153 -15.83 -8.77 -18.22
C VAL A 153 -14.36 -9.13 -18.04
N PHE A 154 -13.47 -8.14 -18.23
CA PHE A 154 -12.02 -8.28 -18.11
C PHE A 154 -11.57 -8.06 -16.65
N VAL A 155 -11.90 -9.01 -15.78
CA VAL A 155 -11.75 -8.92 -14.32
C VAL A 155 -10.31 -8.78 -13.77
N LEU A 156 -9.29 -8.91 -14.63
CA LEU A 156 -7.89 -8.79 -14.22
C LEU A 156 -7.28 -7.42 -14.55
N GLN A 157 -8.03 -6.51 -15.20
CA GLN A 157 -7.45 -5.28 -15.76
C GLN A 157 -7.07 -4.26 -14.69
N ASN A 158 -7.88 -4.12 -13.65
CA ASN A 158 -7.71 -3.22 -12.51
C ASN A 158 -6.98 -3.88 -11.32
N ASP A 159 -6.82 -5.21 -11.34
CA ASP A 159 -6.23 -6.03 -10.28
C ASP A 159 -4.73 -5.80 -10.05
N ARG A 160 -4.30 -5.79 -8.77
CA ARG A 160 -2.89 -5.78 -8.36
C ARG A 160 -2.61 -6.91 -7.38
N LEU A 161 -2.51 -8.09 -7.97
CA LEU A 161 -2.33 -9.38 -7.30
C LEU A 161 -0.87 -9.64 -6.97
N CYS A 162 -0.60 -10.23 -5.81
CA CYS A 162 0.75 -10.65 -5.42
C CYS A 162 0.77 -12.07 -4.89
N ASP A 163 1.88 -12.76 -5.15
CA ASP A 163 2.20 -14.04 -4.53
C ASP A 163 3.14 -13.78 -3.36
N SER A 164 2.99 -14.56 -2.29
CA SER A 164 3.89 -14.60 -1.13
C SER A 164 5.39 -14.67 -1.45
N THR A 165 5.73 -15.12 -2.67
CA THR A 165 7.10 -15.31 -3.16
C THR A 165 7.57 -14.26 -4.17
N ALA A 166 6.68 -13.39 -4.69
CA ALA A 166 7.02 -12.44 -5.75
C ALA A 166 6.29 -11.09 -5.58
N SER A 167 7.08 -10.01 -5.43
CA SER A 167 6.59 -8.63 -5.37
C SER A 167 6.15 -8.07 -6.72
N ASP A 168 6.48 -8.74 -7.82
CA ASP A 168 6.01 -8.43 -9.18
C ASP A 168 5.40 -9.68 -9.81
N THR A 169 4.11 -9.62 -10.12
CA THR A 169 3.35 -10.74 -10.68
C THR A 169 2.93 -10.53 -12.13
N SER A 170 3.52 -9.54 -12.81
CA SER A 170 3.29 -9.31 -14.24
C SER A 170 3.53 -10.58 -15.08
N ASN A 171 4.45 -11.45 -14.63
CA ASN A 171 4.76 -12.74 -15.26
C ASN A 171 4.05 -13.95 -14.66
N LEU A 172 3.20 -13.79 -13.62
CA LEU A 172 2.44 -14.92 -13.12
C LEU A 172 1.39 -15.32 -14.14
N LYS A 173 1.40 -16.61 -14.52
CA LYS A 173 0.28 -17.20 -15.24
C LYS A 173 -0.91 -17.25 -14.29
N LYS A 174 -1.95 -16.47 -14.58
CA LYS A 174 -3.16 -16.33 -13.76
C LYS A 174 -4.29 -17.14 -14.38
N VAL A 175 -5.12 -17.73 -13.52
CA VAL A 175 -6.37 -18.37 -13.94
C VAL A 175 -7.49 -17.82 -13.07
N VAL A 176 -8.57 -17.39 -13.73
CA VAL A 176 -9.81 -16.96 -13.09
C VAL A 176 -10.72 -18.16 -12.90
N GLU A 177 -11.40 -18.21 -11.76
CA GLU A 177 -12.51 -19.14 -11.52
C GLU A 177 -13.69 -18.43 -10.86
N ILE A 178 -14.90 -18.97 -11.08
CA ILE A 178 -16.11 -18.49 -10.41
C ILE A 178 -16.22 -19.22 -9.08
N VAL A 179 -16.22 -18.44 -7.99
CA VAL A 179 -16.31 -18.93 -6.61
C VAL A 179 -17.77 -18.92 -6.13
N GLU A 180 -18.51 -17.88 -6.49
CA GLU A 180 -19.96 -17.78 -6.25
C GLU A 180 -20.64 -17.36 -7.55
N SER A 181 -21.56 -18.19 -8.03
CA SER A 181 -22.32 -17.93 -9.25
C SER A 181 -23.32 -16.78 -9.06
N PRO A 182 -23.64 -16.03 -10.13
CA PRO A 182 -24.69 -15.03 -10.10
C PRO A 182 -26.07 -15.64 -9.79
N LYS A 183 -26.96 -14.86 -9.17
CA LYS A 183 -28.28 -15.34 -8.76
C LYS A 183 -29.33 -15.27 -9.88
N ASN A 184 -29.16 -14.36 -10.83
CA ASN A 184 -30.15 -14.04 -11.87
C ASN A 184 -29.54 -14.13 -13.28
N GLY A 185 -28.59 -15.04 -13.46
CA GLY A 185 -27.95 -15.32 -14.73
C GLY A 185 -27.01 -16.51 -14.65
N SER A 186 -26.21 -16.69 -15.70
CA SER A 186 -25.10 -17.64 -15.72
C SER A 186 -23.82 -16.93 -16.06
N ALA A 187 -22.71 -17.39 -15.49
CA ALA A 187 -21.38 -16.89 -15.80
C ALA A 187 -20.45 -18.05 -16.13
N ASN A 188 -19.53 -17.83 -17.07
CA ASN A 188 -18.52 -18.79 -17.48
C ASN A 188 -17.17 -18.08 -17.64
N VAL A 189 -16.08 -18.77 -17.29
CA VAL A 189 -14.73 -18.30 -17.61
C VAL A 189 -14.50 -18.46 -19.11
N THR A 190 -13.96 -17.44 -19.76
CA THR A 190 -13.68 -17.46 -21.21
C THR A 190 -12.51 -18.38 -21.55
N VAL A 191 -12.43 -18.75 -22.83
CA VAL A 191 -11.28 -19.49 -23.37
C VAL A 191 -10.03 -18.64 -23.20
N GLY A 192 -9.04 -19.16 -22.47
CA GLY A 192 -7.83 -18.43 -22.07
C GLY A 192 -7.75 -18.12 -20.58
N GLY A 193 -8.87 -18.20 -19.84
CA GLY A 193 -8.87 -18.20 -18.37
C GLY A 193 -8.66 -16.84 -17.70
N ILE A 194 -8.84 -15.74 -18.44
CA ILE A 194 -8.49 -14.37 -17.97
C ILE A 194 -9.68 -13.40 -17.94
N SER A 195 -10.84 -13.77 -18.49
CA SER A 195 -12.07 -12.97 -18.46
C SER A 195 -13.29 -13.86 -18.16
N LEU A 196 -14.43 -13.23 -17.89
CA LEU A 196 -15.71 -13.89 -17.64
C LEU A 196 -16.74 -13.47 -18.68
N THR A 197 -17.61 -14.39 -19.11
CA THR A 197 -18.83 -14.06 -19.85
C THR A 197 -20.04 -14.26 -18.94
N TYR A 198 -20.89 -13.24 -18.84
CA TYR A 198 -22.17 -13.28 -18.12
C TYR A 198 -23.34 -13.23 -19.10
N LEU A 199 -24.36 -14.06 -18.88
CA LEU A 199 -25.63 -14.05 -19.58
C LEU A 199 -26.78 -13.94 -18.56
N PRO A 200 -27.56 -12.85 -18.57
CA PRO A 200 -28.70 -12.71 -17.66
C PRO A 200 -29.77 -13.77 -17.94
N GLN A 201 -30.46 -14.20 -16.88
CA GLN A 201 -31.65 -15.03 -17.01
C GLN A 201 -32.70 -14.29 -17.84
N SER A 202 -33.47 -15.03 -18.65
CA SER A 202 -34.52 -14.46 -19.48
C SER A 202 -35.47 -13.58 -18.65
N GLY A 203 -35.67 -12.34 -19.09
CA GLY A 203 -36.53 -11.35 -18.43
C GLY A 203 -35.96 -10.68 -17.18
N PHE A 204 -34.76 -11.05 -16.71
CA PHE A 204 -34.15 -10.39 -15.56
C PHE A 204 -33.75 -8.94 -15.88
N LYS A 205 -34.09 -8.03 -14.96
CA LYS A 205 -33.72 -6.62 -14.96
C LYS A 205 -33.34 -6.23 -13.53
N GLY A 206 -32.24 -5.50 -13.38
CA GLY A 206 -31.70 -5.11 -12.09
C GLY A 206 -30.20 -5.41 -11.96
N VAL A 207 -29.74 -5.54 -10.73
CA VAL A 207 -28.33 -5.79 -10.40
C VAL A 207 -28.13 -7.26 -10.05
N ASP A 208 -27.12 -7.88 -10.64
CA ASP A 208 -26.63 -9.20 -10.25
C ASP A 208 -25.17 -9.12 -9.81
N GLN A 209 -24.74 -10.11 -9.04
CA GLN A 209 -23.38 -10.16 -8.50
C GLN A 209 -22.83 -11.58 -8.55
N LEU A 210 -21.55 -11.69 -8.87
CA LEU A 210 -20.79 -12.92 -8.74
C LEU A 210 -19.46 -12.66 -8.05
N ILE A 211 -18.84 -13.72 -7.54
CA ILE A 211 -17.51 -13.65 -6.93
C ILE A 211 -16.56 -14.53 -7.73
N TYR A 212 -15.42 -13.97 -8.09
CA TYR A 212 -14.34 -14.70 -8.75
C TYR A 212 -13.12 -14.81 -7.85
N GLY A 213 -12.34 -15.86 -8.07
CA GLY A 213 -11.02 -16.05 -7.48
C GLY A 213 -9.97 -16.03 -8.57
N VAL A 214 -8.79 -15.51 -8.26
CA VAL A 214 -7.63 -15.55 -9.15
C VAL A 214 -6.57 -16.45 -8.54
N ARG A 215 -6.14 -17.47 -9.28
CA ARG A 215 -5.09 -18.39 -8.86
C ARG A 215 -3.80 -18.18 -9.65
N ASN A 216 -2.68 -18.45 -8.98
CA ASN A 216 -1.42 -18.72 -9.66
C ASN A 216 -1.54 -20.10 -10.33
N ALA A 217 -1.45 -20.15 -11.66
CA ALA A 217 -1.63 -21.38 -12.43
C ALA A 217 -0.56 -22.45 -12.13
N SER A 218 0.61 -22.04 -11.66
CA SER A 218 1.73 -22.94 -11.37
C SER A 218 1.62 -23.57 -9.99
N THR A 219 1.19 -22.80 -8.99
CA THR A 219 1.11 -23.26 -7.59
C THR A 219 -0.30 -23.65 -7.16
N ASN A 220 -1.31 -23.28 -7.95
CA ASN A 220 -2.73 -23.39 -7.65
C ASN A 220 -3.18 -22.59 -6.41
N ASN A 221 -2.34 -21.67 -5.91
CA ASN A 221 -2.67 -20.82 -4.77
C ASN A 221 -3.52 -19.62 -5.20
N TYR A 222 -4.47 -19.21 -4.34
CA TYR A 222 -5.21 -17.97 -4.54
C TYR A 222 -4.33 -16.74 -4.33
N LEU A 223 -4.36 -15.85 -5.32
CA LEU A 223 -3.73 -14.54 -5.28
C LEU A 223 -4.68 -13.49 -4.72
N GLY A 224 -5.98 -13.61 -5.00
CA GLY A 224 -7.03 -12.72 -4.52
C GLY A 224 -8.42 -13.14 -4.97
N TYR A 225 -9.44 -12.44 -4.47
CA TYR A 225 -10.84 -12.63 -4.80
C TYR A 225 -11.48 -11.27 -5.11
N GLY A 226 -12.30 -11.22 -6.16
CA GLY A 226 -12.98 -9.99 -6.58
C GLY A 226 -14.47 -10.20 -6.75
N VAL A 227 -15.20 -9.09 -6.79
CA VAL A 227 -16.66 -9.06 -6.94
C VAL A 227 -16.96 -8.41 -8.27
N VAL A 228 -17.78 -9.06 -9.10
CA VAL A 228 -18.32 -8.42 -10.30
C VAL A 228 -19.75 -8.00 -10.02
N THR A 229 -20.06 -6.73 -10.21
CA THR A 229 -21.43 -6.19 -10.18
C THR A 229 -21.92 -5.95 -11.60
N ILE A 230 -23.04 -6.55 -11.98
CA ILE A 230 -23.59 -6.47 -13.34
C ILE A 230 -24.93 -5.74 -13.31
N PHE A 231 -25.04 -4.67 -14.09
CA PHE A 231 -26.30 -3.97 -14.33
C PHE A 231 -26.99 -4.53 -15.59
N VAL A 232 -28.23 -4.99 -15.44
CA VAL A 232 -29.06 -5.49 -16.54
C VAL A 232 -30.25 -4.55 -16.71
N GLY A 233 -30.28 -3.84 -17.82
CA GLY A 233 -31.28 -2.80 -18.10
C GLY A 233 -31.82 -2.84 -19.52
N ASP A 234 -32.83 -2.00 -19.78
CA ASP A 234 -33.33 -1.81 -21.14
C ASP A 234 -32.37 -0.91 -21.95
N SER A 235 -32.50 -0.90 -23.27
CA SER A 235 -31.73 0.03 -24.11
C SER A 235 -32.17 1.50 -23.98
N THR A 236 -33.31 1.76 -23.32
CA THR A 236 -33.97 3.08 -23.25
C THR A 236 -33.90 3.73 -21.85
N VAL A 237 -32.98 3.28 -21.00
CA VAL A 237 -32.92 3.73 -19.60
C VAL A 237 -32.45 5.19 -19.52
N ASN A 238 -33.04 5.94 -18.58
CA ASN A 238 -32.53 7.24 -18.15
C ASN A 238 -31.06 7.09 -17.75
N PRO A 239 -30.10 7.81 -18.37
CA PRO A 239 -28.68 7.72 -18.03
C PRO A 239 -28.35 8.03 -16.57
N GLN A 240 -29.30 8.54 -15.78
CA GLN A 240 -29.16 8.80 -14.34
C GLN A 240 -29.77 7.73 -13.42
N ASP A 241 -30.43 6.70 -13.94
CA ASP A 241 -30.98 5.63 -13.10
C ASP A 241 -29.91 4.62 -12.67
N THR A 242 -29.25 4.92 -11.54
CA THR A 242 -28.21 4.07 -10.93
C THR A 242 -28.71 2.71 -10.41
N THR A 243 -30.01 2.42 -10.43
CA THR A 243 -30.55 1.13 -9.96
C THR A 243 -30.57 0.06 -11.06
N THR A 244 -30.56 0.47 -12.32
CA THR A 244 -30.57 -0.44 -13.48
C THR A 244 -29.53 -0.07 -14.56
N HIS A 245 -28.75 0.99 -14.33
CA HIS A 245 -27.73 1.49 -15.24
C HIS A 245 -26.44 1.80 -14.49
N CYS A 246 -25.31 1.45 -15.10
CA CYS A 246 -24.01 1.88 -14.63
C CYS A 246 -23.71 3.28 -15.16
N VAL A 247 -23.24 4.17 -14.29
CA VAL A 247 -22.83 5.54 -14.67
C VAL A 247 -21.31 5.66 -14.60
N PRO A 248 -20.62 6.07 -15.68
CA PRO A 248 -19.18 6.27 -15.64
C PRO A 248 -18.78 7.25 -14.54
N LYS A 249 -17.82 6.85 -13.72
CA LYS A 249 -17.35 7.63 -12.58
C LYS A 249 -15.84 7.54 -12.46
N ALA A 250 -15.17 8.66 -12.73
CA ALA A 250 -13.77 8.85 -12.43
C ALA A 250 -13.61 9.17 -10.94
N MET A 251 -12.66 8.53 -10.29
CA MET A 251 -12.37 8.67 -8.86
C MET A 251 -10.99 9.29 -8.69
N ASN A 252 -10.84 10.17 -7.70
CA ASN A 252 -9.55 10.82 -7.46
C ASN A 252 -8.46 9.80 -7.11
N ASP A 253 -7.24 10.12 -7.51
CA ASP A 253 -6.06 9.31 -7.25
C ASP A 253 -4.99 10.07 -6.49
N ASN A 254 -4.31 9.37 -5.60
CA ASN A 254 -3.17 9.90 -4.88
C ASN A 254 -1.96 8.96 -5.01
N TYR A 255 -0.86 9.50 -5.53
CA TYR A 255 0.41 8.80 -5.67
C TYR A 255 1.50 9.48 -4.87
N THR A 256 2.40 8.68 -4.30
CA THR A 256 3.65 9.15 -3.70
C THR A 256 4.81 8.48 -4.41
N ILE A 257 5.73 9.28 -4.92
CA ILE A 257 6.89 8.82 -5.69
C ILE A 257 8.14 9.27 -4.94
N SER A 258 9.09 8.36 -4.74
CA SER A 258 10.38 8.73 -4.17
C SER A 258 11.18 9.54 -5.19
N GLY A 259 11.62 10.74 -4.80
CA GLY A 259 12.53 11.55 -5.62
C GLY A 259 13.84 10.84 -5.93
N ASP A 260 14.29 9.91 -5.06
CA ASP A 260 15.49 9.10 -5.29
C ASP A 260 15.32 8.11 -6.47
N SER A 261 14.08 7.79 -6.84
CA SER A 261 13.76 6.92 -7.99
C SER A 261 13.75 7.65 -9.34
N LEU A 262 13.92 8.98 -9.32
CA LEU A 262 13.88 9.86 -10.47
C LEU A 262 15.31 10.34 -10.79
N PRO A 263 15.77 10.28 -12.05
CA PRO A 263 17.04 10.86 -12.46
C PRO A 263 16.90 12.37 -12.69
N ALA A 264 18.02 13.10 -12.68
CA ALA A 264 18.04 14.56 -12.85
C ALA A 264 17.38 15.05 -14.16
N ASN A 265 17.43 14.25 -15.23
CA ASN A 265 16.79 14.55 -16.52
C ASN A 265 15.29 14.17 -16.58
N GLY A 266 14.74 13.69 -15.47
CA GLY A 266 13.37 13.24 -15.32
C GLY A 266 13.10 11.86 -15.89
N LYS A 267 12.03 11.23 -15.42
CA LYS A 267 11.61 9.87 -15.81
C LYS A 267 10.12 9.83 -16.07
N TYR A 268 9.72 9.02 -17.07
CA TYR A 268 8.32 8.70 -17.28
C TYR A 268 7.85 7.68 -16.24
N VAL A 269 6.73 8.00 -15.61
CA VAL A 269 6.01 7.14 -14.68
C VAL A 269 4.63 6.85 -15.26
N TYR A 270 4.19 5.60 -15.12
CA TYR A 270 2.92 5.10 -15.62
C TYR A 270 1.99 4.82 -14.44
N LEU A 271 0.92 5.60 -14.33
CA LEU A 271 -0.01 5.59 -13.21
C LEU A 271 -1.32 4.91 -13.60
N ASN A 272 -1.86 4.08 -12.71
CA ASN A 272 -3.07 3.29 -12.94
C ASN A 272 -4.30 4.01 -12.43
N VAL A 273 -4.54 5.22 -12.95
CA VAL A 273 -5.63 6.12 -12.53
C VAL A 273 -7.03 5.57 -12.86
N LEU A 274 -7.12 4.48 -13.62
CA LEU A 274 -8.40 3.85 -13.96
C LEU A 274 -8.75 2.67 -13.03
N SER A 275 -7.86 2.29 -12.11
CA SER A 275 -8.04 1.08 -11.29
C SER A 275 -9.23 1.18 -10.32
N ASN A 276 -9.55 2.38 -9.86
CA ASN A 276 -10.65 2.72 -8.95
C ASN A 276 -11.86 3.34 -9.68
N ASP A 277 -11.78 3.48 -11.01
CA ASP A 277 -12.82 4.09 -11.82
C ASP A 277 -13.94 3.10 -12.15
N THR A 278 -15.16 3.63 -12.24
CA THR A 278 -16.29 2.90 -12.82
C THR A 278 -16.38 3.23 -14.30
N LEU A 279 -16.01 2.29 -15.16
CA LEU A 279 -16.02 2.48 -16.62
C LEU A 279 -17.25 1.90 -17.32
N CYS A 280 -18.09 1.12 -16.62
CA CYS A 280 -19.33 0.56 -17.16
C CYS A 280 -19.16 -0.20 -18.49
N ASN A 281 -18.02 -0.88 -18.69
CA ASN A 281 -17.61 -1.51 -19.96
C ASN A 281 -17.82 -0.63 -21.21
N ASP A 282 -17.90 0.69 -21.04
CA ASP A 282 -18.09 1.65 -22.12
C ASP A 282 -16.73 1.91 -22.80
N SER A 283 -16.76 2.14 -24.11
CA SER A 283 -15.61 2.65 -24.85
C SER A 283 -15.46 4.16 -24.60
N LEU A 284 -14.94 4.53 -23.44
CA LEU A 284 -14.70 5.92 -23.03
C LEU A 284 -13.32 6.39 -23.50
N ASN A 285 -13.29 7.59 -24.08
CA ASN A 285 -12.03 8.28 -24.38
C ASN A 285 -11.51 8.94 -23.10
N LYS A 286 -10.19 8.86 -22.87
CA LYS A 286 -9.53 9.51 -21.74
C LYS A 286 -8.81 10.76 -22.22
N ILE A 287 -9.05 11.89 -21.59
CA ILE A 287 -8.44 13.17 -21.95
C ILE A 287 -7.77 13.82 -20.74
N ILE A 288 -6.78 14.66 -20.98
CA ILE A 288 -6.19 15.52 -19.95
C ILE A 288 -6.93 16.86 -19.98
N LEU A 289 -7.50 17.23 -18.84
CA LEU A 289 -8.23 18.49 -18.66
C LEU A 289 -7.32 19.59 -18.09
N ASN A 290 -6.37 19.20 -17.24
CA ASN A 290 -5.36 20.07 -16.66
C ASN A 290 -4.05 19.29 -16.53
N ASN A 291 -2.94 19.82 -17.04
CA ASN A 291 -1.62 19.17 -17.00
C ASN A 291 -0.86 19.37 -15.68
N GLY A 292 -1.42 20.11 -14.72
CA GLY A 292 -0.80 20.38 -13.42
C GLY A 292 0.48 21.21 -13.49
N GLY A 293 0.66 22.01 -14.55
CA GLY A 293 1.84 22.85 -14.73
C GLY A 293 3.08 22.10 -15.22
N LEU A 294 2.94 20.83 -15.65
CA LEU A 294 4.03 20.06 -16.21
C LEU A 294 4.46 20.59 -17.58
N ASN A 295 5.77 20.76 -17.76
CA ASN A 295 6.37 21.20 -19.04
C ASN A 295 6.13 20.19 -20.18
N THR A 296 6.14 18.90 -19.86
CA THR A 296 5.76 17.85 -20.80
C THR A 296 4.32 17.45 -20.49
N PRO A 297 3.36 17.67 -21.41
CA PRO A 297 1.97 17.31 -21.17
C PRO A 297 1.84 15.80 -20.90
N PRO A 298 1.08 15.40 -19.85
CA PRO A 298 0.79 14.00 -19.61
C PRO A 298 -0.11 13.45 -20.73
N VAL A 299 -0.07 12.13 -20.94
CA VAL A 299 -0.90 11.46 -21.95
C VAL A 299 -1.37 10.10 -21.43
N PHE A 300 -2.47 9.58 -21.98
CA PHE A 300 -2.83 8.19 -21.78
C PHE A 300 -2.10 7.30 -22.79
N GLU A 301 -1.38 6.30 -22.31
CA GLU A 301 -0.68 5.30 -23.10
C GLU A 301 -0.99 3.94 -22.49
N ASN A 302 -1.52 3.00 -23.28
CA ASN A 302 -1.88 1.65 -22.82
C ASN A 302 -2.78 1.63 -21.56
N ASN A 303 -3.79 2.49 -21.51
CA ASN A 303 -4.70 2.67 -20.37
C ASN A 303 -4.04 3.13 -19.06
N GLN A 304 -2.79 3.61 -19.12
CA GLN A 304 -2.11 4.22 -17.99
C GLN A 304 -1.88 5.70 -18.27
N LEU A 305 -1.90 6.50 -17.21
CA LEU A 305 -1.51 7.90 -17.30
C LEU A 305 0.02 7.98 -17.27
N LYS A 306 0.61 8.38 -18.39
CA LYS A 306 2.05 8.58 -18.55
C LYS A 306 2.41 10.02 -18.21
N VAL A 307 3.26 10.18 -17.20
CA VAL A 307 3.67 11.50 -16.67
C VAL A 307 5.19 11.56 -16.59
N LYS A 308 5.80 12.66 -17.06
CA LYS A 308 7.24 12.89 -16.88
C LYS A 308 7.47 13.70 -15.61
N LEU A 309 8.25 13.15 -14.67
CA LEU A 309 8.49 13.74 -13.35
C LEU A 309 9.99 13.90 -13.08
N TYR A 310 10.33 14.87 -12.25
CA TYR A 310 11.69 15.24 -11.86
C TYR A 310 11.88 15.15 -10.34
N PRO A 311 13.12 14.93 -9.85
CA PRO A 311 13.42 14.91 -8.41
C PRO A 311 13.10 16.22 -7.68
N SER A 312 13.10 17.33 -8.41
CA SER A 312 12.81 18.68 -7.91
C SER A 312 11.31 19.00 -7.85
N ASP A 313 10.46 18.17 -8.45
CA ASP A 313 9.02 18.39 -8.40
C ASP A 313 8.54 18.26 -6.96
N SER A 314 7.48 19.00 -6.61
CA SER A 314 6.89 18.97 -5.27
C SER A 314 5.61 18.14 -5.27
N THR A 315 4.45 18.79 -5.32
CA THR A 315 3.17 18.11 -5.57
C THR A 315 2.67 18.54 -6.93
N VAL A 316 2.42 17.57 -7.80
CA VAL A 316 1.79 17.78 -9.11
C VAL A 316 0.31 17.42 -8.97
N ILE A 317 -0.57 18.35 -9.30
CA ILE A 317 -2.02 18.15 -9.25
C ILE A 317 -2.56 18.34 -10.67
N LEU A 318 -2.99 17.25 -11.30
CA LEU A 318 -3.52 17.25 -12.67
C LEU A 318 -4.97 16.73 -12.66
N GLN A 319 -5.68 16.94 -13.77
CA GLN A 319 -7.04 16.42 -13.93
C GLN A 319 -7.19 15.68 -15.26
N TYR A 320 -7.84 14.52 -15.22
CA TYR A 320 -8.27 13.79 -16.40
C TYR A 320 -9.79 13.68 -16.47
N GLY A 321 -10.30 13.49 -17.68
CA GLY A 321 -11.71 13.31 -17.98
C GLY A 321 -11.97 12.00 -18.72
N LEU A 322 -13.09 11.37 -18.41
CA LEU A 322 -13.71 10.31 -19.21
C LEU A 322 -14.73 10.98 -20.12
N THR A 323 -14.65 10.74 -21.43
CA THR A 323 -15.56 11.33 -22.42
C THR A 323 -16.30 10.28 -23.24
N LYS A 324 -17.56 10.59 -23.54
CA LYS A 324 -18.45 9.81 -24.42
C LYS A 324 -19.02 10.75 -25.47
N ASN A 325 -18.84 10.41 -26.75
CA ASN A 325 -19.25 11.25 -27.89
C ASN A 325 -18.72 12.70 -27.81
N GLY A 326 -17.48 12.88 -27.33
CA GLY A 326 -16.83 14.19 -27.20
C GLY A 326 -17.21 14.97 -25.94
N ASN A 327 -18.20 14.52 -25.17
CA ASN A 327 -18.60 15.18 -23.92
C ASN A 327 -17.94 14.51 -22.71
N THR A 328 -17.39 15.31 -21.81
CA THR A 328 -16.89 14.82 -20.51
C THR A 328 -18.07 14.36 -19.66
N VAL A 329 -18.11 13.06 -19.35
CA VAL A 329 -19.14 12.44 -18.51
C VAL A 329 -18.68 12.30 -17.06
N SER A 330 -17.36 12.26 -16.82
CA SER A 330 -16.78 12.25 -15.49
C SER A 330 -15.34 12.78 -15.52
N GLN A 331 -14.83 13.24 -14.39
CA GLN A 331 -13.47 13.73 -14.24
C GLN A 331 -12.94 13.47 -12.85
N ALA A 332 -11.62 13.35 -12.74
CA ALA A 332 -10.95 13.13 -11.46
C ALA A 332 -9.63 13.91 -11.39
N THR A 333 -9.21 14.15 -10.15
CA THR A 333 -7.93 14.78 -9.82
C THR A 333 -6.91 13.70 -9.49
N VAL A 334 -5.70 13.84 -10.02
CA VAL A 334 -4.55 12.99 -9.68
C VAL A 334 -3.55 13.87 -8.94
N SER A 335 -3.32 13.56 -7.66
CA SER A 335 -2.32 14.25 -6.84
C SER A 335 -1.08 13.36 -6.71
N ILE A 336 0.05 13.85 -7.21
CA ILE A 336 1.32 13.13 -7.19
C ILE A 336 2.25 13.90 -6.25
N ARG A 337 2.56 13.31 -5.10
CA ARG A 337 3.55 13.84 -4.16
C ARG A 337 4.91 13.24 -4.45
N ILE A 338 5.88 14.08 -4.79
CA ILE A 338 7.28 13.67 -4.92
C ILE A 338 7.94 13.88 -3.56
N GLN A 339 8.43 12.79 -2.97
CA GLN A 339 9.21 12.86 -1.75
C GLN A 339 10.59 13.44 -2.09
N LYS A 340 11.04 14.42 -1.29
CA LYS A 340 12.36 15.01 -1.49
C LYS A 340 13.42 13.89 -1.47
N PRO A 341 14.36 13.89 -2.43
CA PRO A 341 15.47 12.96 -2.44
C PRO A 341 16.21 13.02 -1.11
N CYS A 342 16.52 11.85 -0.56
CA CYS A 342 17.30 11.80 0.66
C CYS A 342 18.72 12.33 0.41
N GLN A 343 19.30 13.01 1.40
CA GLN A 343 20.63 13.60 1.26
C GLN A 343 21.68 12.73 1.93
N LEU A 344 22.49 12.02 1.13
CA LEU A 344 23.67 11.30 1.62
C LEU A 344 24.56 12.27 2.42
N GLN A 345 24.83 11.94 3.67
CA GLN A 345 25.63 12.79 4.54
C GLN A 345 26.69 11.95 5.25
N ALA A 346 27.95 12.25 4.92
CA ALA A 346 29.10 11.76 5.67
C ALA A 346 29.26 12.60 6.94
N VAL A 347 29.40 11.95 8.08
CA VAL A 347 29.52 12.57 9.40
C VAL A 347 30.94 12.34 9.91
N SER A 348 31.60 13.39 10.40
CA SER A 348 33.00 13.27 10.82
C SER A 348 33.18 12.22 11.91
N ASP A 349 34.23 11.41 11.75
CA ASP A 349 34.63 10.40 12.70
C ASP A 349 35.76 10.89 13.58
N SER A 350 35.85 10.34 14.78
CA SER A 350 37.04 10.53 15.61
C SER A 350 37.38 9.29 16.41
N ALA A 351 38.69 9.07 16.59
CA ALA A 351 39.20 8.01 17.43
C ALA A 351 40.36 8.51 18.28
N GLN A 352 40.62 7.80 19.38
CA GLN A 352 41.75 8.03 20.26
C GLN A 352 42.56 6.75 20.36
N VAL A 353 43.88 6.88 20.47
CA VAL A 353 44.76 5.72 20.55
C VAL A 353 45.95 6.00 21.46
N SER A 354 46.27 5.05 22.33
CA SER A 354 47.38 5.11 23.28
C SER A 354 48.29 3.90 23.09
N ASN A 355 49.49 3.95 23.66
CA ASN A 355 50.46 2.84 23.65
C ASN A 355 50.86 2.37 22.24
N VAL A 356 50.94 3.30 21.28
CA VAL A 356 51.38 2.99 19.90
C VAL A 356 52.84 2.51 19.94
N PRO A 357 53.14 1.28 19.47
CA PRO A 357 54.51 0.76 19.48
C PRO A 357 55.42 1.58 18.55
N PRO A 358 56.76 1.55 18.73
CA PRO A 358 57.69 2.29 17.88
C PRO A 358 57.57 1.96 16.38
N SER A 359 57.12 0.75 16.05
CA SER A 359 56.85 0.30 14.67
C SER A 359 55.54 0.84 14.08
N GLY A 360 54.74 1.57 14.86
CA GLY A 360 53.36 1.95 14.51
C GLY A 360 52.38 0.77 14.53
N GLN A 361 51.09 1.07 14.33
CA GLN A 361 50.01 0.08 14.29
C GLN A 361 48.89 0.48 13.32
N TRP A 362 48.14 -0.51 12.83
CA TRP A 362 46.96 -0.30 12.00
C TRP A 362 45.69 -0.27 12.85
N MET A 363 44.86 0.74 12.62
CA MET A 363 43.50 0.85 13.15
C MET A 363 42.48 0.51 12.06
N THR A 364 41.35 -0.06 12.47
CA THR A 364 40.20 -0.34 11.59
C THR A 364 39.02 0.45 12.12
N ILE A 365 38.43 1.31 11.30
CA ILE A 365 37.31 2.18 11.71
C ILE A 365 36.16 1.97 10.72
N ASP A 366 34.97 1.69 11.25
CA ASP A 366 33.74 1.71 10.46
C ASP A 366 33.24 3.15 10.34
N VAL A 367 33.71 3.84 9.31
CA VAL A 367 33.39 5.25 9.04
C VAL A 367 31.97 5.45 8.51
N LEU A 368 31.23 4.38 8.23
CA LEU A 368 29.84 4.49 7.76
C LEU A 368 28.82 4.39 8.90
N ALA A 369 29.25 4.04 10.11
CA ALA A 369 28.36 3.72 11.21
C ALA A 369 27.51 4.91 11.71
N ASN A 370 28.04 6.13 11.58
CA ASN A 370 27.39 7.40 11.95
C ASN A 370 26.85 8.18 10.74
N ASP A 371 27.04 7.68 9.52
CA ASP A 371 26.63 8.35 8.29
C ASP A 371 25.13 8.22 8.03
N HIS A 372 24.55 9.26 7.41
CA HIS A 372 23.17 9.19 6.92
C HIS A 372 23.15 8.63 5.50
N LEU A 373 23.00 7.30 5.37
CA LEU A 373 23.08 6.57 4.10
C LEU A 373 21.76 6.47 3.32
N CYS A 374 20.68 7.11 3.77
CA CYS A 374 19.43 7.15 3.00
C CYS A 374 18.83 5.78 2.64
N SER A 375 18.98 4.77 3.50
CA SER A 375 18.60 3.36 3.24
C SER A 375 19.33 2.71 2.05
N VAL A 376 20.41 3.32 1.57
CA VAL A 376 21.30 2.72 0.58
C VAL A 376 22.15 1.67 1.28
N ALA A 377 22.17 0.45 0.74
CA ALA A 377 23.04 -0.60 1.26
C ALA A 377 24.52 -0.17 1.16
N ALA A 378 25.33 -0.47 2.17
CA ALA A 378 26.75 -0.10 2.19
C ALA A 378 27.57 -0.65 1.01
N SER A 379 27.09 -1.72 0.36
CA SER A 379 27.65 -2.27 -0.89
C SER A 379 27.46 -1.35 -2.11
N ASN A 380 26.46 -0.46 -2.07
CA ASN A 380 26.16 0.53 -3.10
C ASN A 380 26.73 1.91 -2.77
N ILE A 381 27.58 1.99 -1.75
CA ILE A 381 28.34 3.20 -1.42
C ILE A 381 29.78 2.98 -1.87
N SER A 382 30.22 3.77 -2.85
CA SER A 382 31.64 3.90 -3.19
C SER A 382 32.33 4.79 -2.17
N LYS A 383 33.55 4.43 -1.79
CA LYS A 383 34.38 5.10 -0.78
C LYS A 383 35.72 5.46 -1.40
N ASN A 384 36.14 6.71 -1.24
CA ASN A 384 37.41 7.19 -1.76
C ASN A 384 38.10 8.11 -0.77
N ILE A 385 39.41 7.96 -0.62
CA ILE A 385 40.22 8.89 0.18
C ILE A 385 40.56 10.08 -0.69
N VAL A 386 40.14 11.27 -0.25
CA VAL A 386 40.39 12.53 -0.95
C VAL A 386 41.73 13.12 -0.52
N GLN A 387 42.01 13.07 0.78
CA GLN A 387 43.26 13.57 1.36
C GLN A 387 43.62 12.76 2.61
N GLN A 388 44.91 12.53 2.82
CA GLN A 388 45.40 11.86 4.03
C GLN A 388 46.77 12.40 4.43
N ASN A 389 47.03 12.49 5.73
CA ASN A 389 48.35 12.81 6.26
C ASN A 389 49.08 11.56 6.82
N THR A 390 48.51 10.38 6.59
CA THR A 390 49.01 9.07 7.00
C THR A 390 48.67 8.02 5.96
N ASN A 391 49.24 6.83 6.07
CA ASN A 391 48.86 5.71 5.22
C ASN A 391 47.47 5.22 5.61
N ALA A 392 46.52 5.32 4.68
CA ALA A 392 45.19 4.77 4.84
C ALA A 392 44.66 4.17 3.54
N TYR A 393 43.77 3.19 3.67
CA TYR A 393 43.06 2.56 2.56
C TYR A 393 41.76 1.93 3.04
N PHE A 394 40.79 1.76 2.15
CA PHE A 394 39.55 1.05 2.46
C PHE A 394 39.72 -0.47 2.30
N GLU A 395 39.27 -1.23 3.30
CA GLU A 395 39.13 -2.69 3.26
C GLU A 395 37.65 -3.04 3.51
N GLY A 396 36.92 -3.32 2.43
CA GLY A 396 35.46 -3.50 2.49
C GLY A 396 34.73 -2.20 2.86
N ASN A 397 34.04 -2.19 4.01
CA ASN A 397 33.37 -1.00 4.53
C ASN A 397 34.22 -0.20 5.50
N ASN A 398 35.34 -0.78 5.96
CA ASN A 398 36.15 -0.17 7.00
C ASN A 398 37.34 0.58 6.42
N LEU A 399 37.70 1.69 7.06
CA LEU A 399 38.90 2.44 6.78
C LEU A 399 40.06 1.90 7.64
N LYS A 400 41.13 1.42 6.98
CA LYS A 400 42.40 1.06 7.62
C LYS A 400 43.28 2.29 7.68
N VAL A 401 43.76 2.63 8.87
CA VAL A 401 44.62 3.81 9.09
C VAL A 401 45.85 3.42 9.89
N PHE A 402 47.03 3.74 9.38
CA PHE A 402 48.28 3.54 10.10
C PHE A 402 48.53 4.70 11.05
N VAL A 403 48.89 4.39 12.29
CA VAL A 403 49.23 5.35 13.33
C VAL A 403 50.65 5.04 13.80
N ASP A 404 51.53 6.04 13.70
CA ASP A 404 52.93 5.94 14.12
C ASP A 404 53.25 6.85 15.30
N THR A 405 54.52 6.89 15.72
CA THR A 405 54.97 7.73 16.82
C THR A 405 55.43 9.12 16.40
N SER A 406 55.39 9.46 15.11
CA SER A 406 55.91 10.71 14.56
C SER A 406 54.95 11.90 14.70
N LYS A 407 53.64 11.64 14.83
CA LYS A 407 52.59 12.67 14.91
C LYS A 407 51.68 12.46 16.12
N GLN A 408 50.97 13.52 16.52
CA GLN A 408 49.91 13.44 17.53
C GLN A 408 48.51 13.41 16.92
N THR A 409 48.35 13.85 15.67
CA THR A 409 47.05 13.90 14.99
C THR A 409 47.17 13.36 13.57
N PHE A 410 46.29 12.42 13.25
CA PHE A 410 46.19 11.76 11.95
C PHE A 410 44.81 12.09 11.38
N THR A 411 44.79 12.60 10.15
CA THR A 411 43.56 13.04 9.48
C THR A 411 43.45 12.34 8.14
N VAL A 412 42.27 11.79 7.88
CA VAL A 412 41.89 11.22 6.58
C VAL A 412 40.57 11.84 6.17
N THR A 413 40.59 12.62 5.10
CA THR A 413 39.39 13.14 4.45
C THR A 413 38.90 12.10 3.45
N TYR A 414 37.69 11.60 3.64
CA TYR A 414 37.09 10.59 2.78
C TYR A 414 35.78 11.08 2.18
N LYS A 415 35.47 10.56 1.00
CA LYS A 415 34.26 10.83 0.23
C LYS A 415 33.48 9.55 0.04
N ILE A 416 32.20 9.59 0.38
CA ILE A 416 31.22 8.55 0.06
C ILE A 416 30.40 8.97 -1.16
N THR A 417 30.04 8.01 -2.00
CA THR A 417 29.24 8.25 -3.21
C THR A 417 28.22 7.13 -3.36
N ASN A 418 26.94 7.49 -3.45
CA ASN A 418 25.89 6.55 -3.84
C ASN A 418 26.06 6.18 -5.31
N THR A 419 26.29 4.91 -5.61
CA THR A 419 26.56 4.42 -6.98
C THR A 419 25.33 4.46 -7.88
N SER A 420 24.11 4.50 -7.33
CA SER A 420 22.87 4.48 -8.12
C SER A 420 22.48 5.84 -8.67
N ASN A 421 22.78 6.92 -7.95
CA ASN A 421 22.36 8.28 -8.32
C ASN A 421 23.52 9.30 -8.36
N GLY A 422 24.75 8.88 -8.01
CA GLY A 422 25.94 9.73 -8.07
C GLY A 422 26.04 10.77 -6.96
N GLN A 423 25.13 10.79 -5.98
CA GLN A 423 25.18 11.72 -4.86
C GLN A 423 26.43 11.47 -4.01
N THR A 424 27.09 12.54 -3.57
CA THR A 424 28.34 12.43 -2.82
C THR A 424 28.36 13.29 -1.58
N SER A 425 29.05 12.80 -0.54
CA SER A 425 29.33 13.56 0.68
C SER A 425 30.77 13.32 1.11
N GLN A 426 31.40 14.30 1.75
CA GLN A 426 32.79 14.25 2.15
C GLN A 426 32.93 14.76 3.58
N THR A 427 33.77 14.10 4.38
CA THR A 427 34.04 14.46 5.77
C THR A 427 35.44 13.99 6.19
N ASP A 428 35.83 14.35 7.41
CA ASP A 428 37.11 13.98 8.00
C ASP A 428 36.96 12.90 9.06
N LEU A 429 37.93 11.99 9.09
CA LEU A 429 38.29 11.17 10.24
C LEU A 429 39.49 11.81 10.95
N VAL A 430 39.39 12.02 12.26
CA VAL A 430 40.48 12.53 13.10
C VAL A 430 40.87 11.53 14.19
N ILE A 431 42.08 11.00 14.12
CA ILE A 431 42.65 10.15 15.17
C ILE A 431 43.67 10.97 15.97
N ARG A 432 43.50 11.04 17.30
CA ARG A 432 44.54 11.63 18.18
C ARG A 432 45.25 10.55 18.97
N ARG A 433 46.57 10.67 19.02
CA ARG A 433 47.43 9.82 19.85
C ARG A 433 47.64 10.50 21.20
N ASN A 434 47.28 9.81 22.27
CA ASN A 434 47.45 10.26 23.65
C ASN A 434 48.77 9.75 24.24
#